data_AF-A0A517TTG0-F1
#
_entry.id   AF-A0A517TTG0-F1
#
_cell.length_a   1.000
_cell.length_b   1.000
_cell.length_c   1.000
_cell.angle_alpha   90.00
_cell.angle_beta   90.00
_cell.angle_gamma   90.00
#
_symmetry.space_group_name_H-M   'P 1'
#
loop_
_entity.id
_entity.type
_entity.pdbx_description
1 polymer ?
#
loop_
_entity_poly.entity_id
_entity_poly.type
_entity_poly.pdbx_seq_one_letter_code
_entity_poly.pdbx_strand_id
1 'polypeptide(L)'
;MNESDVKRIEDAFNLTLPSDYRHLLIHFPVRFSKGTTEQPLWDNADALISRNRELRNERKSLGVQYLPVPDHYFLIGEDGGGWQFLIDLHEHPTIVYIMEFERVGQIGPAATDDGKPQSINDWLHSHLLELKNDGVDINSETAPAYNMSWGCILGTLGFCIVMAITIALMIAGFQWLAGY
;
A
#
# COMPACT_ATOMS: atom_id res chain seq x y z
N MET A 1 14.85 6.13 -10.00
CA MET A 1 15.34 4.95 -10.75
C MET A 1 16.01 5.35 -12.07
N ASN A 2 16.75 4.43 -12.70
CA ASN A 2 17.19 4.53 -14.11
C ASN A 2 17.18 3.14 -14.80
N GLU A 3 17.58 3.08 -16.08
CA GLU A 3 17.62 1.83 -16.86
C GLU A 3 18.49 0.71 -16.24
N SER A 4 19.61 1.08 -15.62
CA SER A 4 20.48 0.10 -14.95
C SER A 4 19.84 -0.47 -13.69
N ASP A 5 19.07 0.34 -12.97
CA ASP A 5 18.31 -0.11 -11.81
C ASP A 5 17.16 -1.04 -12.22
N VAL A 6 16.42 -0.69 -13.29
CA VAL A 6 15.37 -1.57 -13.84
C VAL A 6 15.96 -2.91 -14.25
N LYS A 7 17.06 -2.88 -15.01
CA LYS A 7 17.76 -4.10 -15.41
C LYS A 7 18.18 -4.94 -14.20
N ARG A 8 18.65 -4.30 -13.13
CA ARG A 8 19.02 -5.00 -11.88
C ARG A 8 17.83 -5.69 -11.22
N ILE A 9 16.64 -5.08 -11.26
CA ILE A 9 15.40 -5.71 -10.78
C ILE A 9 15.07 -6.93 -11.65
N GLU A 10 15.05 -6.77 -12.97
CA GLU A 10 14.76 -7.84 -13.93
C GLU A 10 15.72 -9.03 -13.79
N ASP A 11 17.02 -8.75 -13.70
CA ASP A 11 18.08 -9.76 -13.53
C ASP A 11 17.95 -10.47 -12.17
N ALA A 12 17.53 -9.77 -11.10
CA ALA A 12 17.38 -10.35 -9.76
C ALA A 12 16.28 -11.41 -9.66
N PHE A 13 15.28 -11.37 -10.53
CA PHE A 13 14.16 -12.31 -10.56
C PHE A 13 14.07 -13.11 -11.86
N ASN A 14 15.04 -12.95 -12.76
CA ASN A 14 15.07 -13.58 -14.09
C ASN A 14 13.74 -13.40 -14.85
N LEU A 15 13.26 -12.16 -14.90
CA LEU A 15 12.00 -11.77 -15.54
C LEU A 15 12.18 -10.55 -16.44
N THR A 16 11.15 -10.20 -17.19
CA THR A 16 11.04 -8.90 -17.87
C THR A 16 9.85 -8.17 -17.28
N LEU A 17 10.05 -6.92 -16.85
CA LEU A 17 8.94 -6.13 -16.31
C LEU A 17 8.05 -5.65 -17.47
N PRO A 18 6.72 -5.56 -17.26
CA PRO A 18 5.83 -4.98 -18.26
C PRO A 18 6.28 -3.59 -18.69
N SER A 19 6.12 -3.28 -19.98
CA SER A 19 6.68 -2.07 -20.59
C SER A 19 6.10 -0.77 -20.01
N ASP A 20 4.83 -0.79 -19.63
CA ASP A 20 4.15 0.32 -18.95
C ASP A 20 4.73 0.54 -17.56
N TYR A 21 4.90 -0.51 -16.75
CA TYR A 21 5.54 -0.38 -15.43
C TYR A 21 7.01 0.06 -15.54
N ARG A 22 7.77 -0.47 -16.51
CA ARG A 22 9.14 -0.02 -16.78
C ARG A 22 9.19 1.47 -17.10
N HIS A 23 8.28 1.96 -17.95
CA HIS A 23 8.19 3.37 -18.26
C HIS A 23 7.90 4.22 -17.00
N LEU A 24 7.01 3.76 -16.13
CA LEU A 24 6.70 4.43 -14.87
C LEU A 24 7.88 4.50 -13.92
N LEU A 25 8.65 3.41 -13.79
CA LEU A 25 9.86 3.40 -12.98
C LEU A 25 10.89 4.41 -13.47
N ILE A 26 11.12 4.51 -14.78
CA ILE A 26 12.10 5.44 -15.35
C ILE A 26 11.61 6.90 -15.25
N HIS A 27 10.33 7.12 -15.51
CA HIS A 27 9.69 8.43 -15.54
C HIS A 27 8.78 8.65 -14.32
N PHE A 28 9.35 8.44 -13.13
CA PHE A 28 8.59 8.43 -11.89
C PHE A 28 7.76 9.72 -11.68
N PRO A 29 6.44 9.61 -11.49
CA PRO A 29 5.53 10.75 -11.62
C PRO A 29 5.43 11.64 -10.38
N VAL A 30 5.85 11.16 -9.19
CA VAL A 30 5.70 11.89 -7.92
C VAL A 30 7.07 12.26 -7.35
N ARG A 31 7.49 13.52 -7.50
CA ARG A 31 8.88 13.92 -7.21
C ARG A 31 9.26 13.83 -5.74
N PHE A 32 8.37 14.22 -4.83
CA PHE A 32 8.64 14.16 -3.39
C PHE A 32 8.69 12.72 -2.84
N SER A 33 8.14 11.75 -3.57
CA SER A 33 8.18 10.32 -3.22
C SER A 33 9.38 9.59 -3.83
N LYS A 34 10.28 10.32 -4.50
CA LYS A 34 11.45 9.72 -5.14
C LYS A 34 12.35 9.04 -4.09
N GLY A 35 12.60 7.75 -4.31
CA GLY A 35 13.42 6.92 -3.44
C GLY A 35 12.77 6.49 -2.12
N THR A 36 11.50 6.84 -1.88
CA THR A 36 10.76 6.45 -0.67
C THR A 36 10.07 5.09 -0.84
N THR A 37 9.73 4.47 0.30
CA THR A 37 9.02 3.19 0.41
C THR A 37 7.70 3.33 1.18
N GLU A 38 7.24 4.55 1.40
CA GLU A 38 6.10 4.88 2.27
C GLU A 38 4.86 5.29 1.46
N GLN A 39 4.82 4.90 0.19
CA GLN A 39 3.82 5.35 -0.78
C GLN A 39 3.36 4.17 -1.64
N PRO A 40 2.12 4.22 -2.18
CA PRO A 40 1.56 3.14 -2.98
C PRO A 40 2.40 2.69 -4.19
N LEU A 41 3.31 3.54 -4.67
CA LEU A 41 4.26 3.23 -5.73
C LEU A 41 5.69 3.60 -5.30
N TRP A 42 6.63 2.67 -5.45
CA TRP A 42 8.02 2.85 -5.02
C TRP A 42 8.97 3.18 -6.18
N ASP A 43 9.93 4.07 -5.94
CA ASP A 43 11.04 4.42 -6.87
C ASP A 43 12.41 3.97 -6.33
N ASN A 44 12.45 2.87 -5.58
CA ASN A 44 13.68 2.37 -4.93
C ASN A 44 13.94 0.90 -5.30
N ALA A 45 14.95 0.67 -6.15
CA ALA A 45 15.25 -0.66 -6.67
C ALA A 45 15.67 -1.66 -5.59
N ASP A 46 16.49 -1.23 -4.63
CA ASP A 46 16.95 -2.09 -3.55
C ASP A 46 15.77 -2.52 -2.66
N ALA A 47 14.87 -1.59 -2.36
CA ALA A 47 13.65 -1.89 -1.61
C ALA A 47 12.72 -2.83 -2.38
N LEU A 48 12.47 -2.57 -3.67
CA LEU A 48 11.66 -3.43 -4.53
C LEU A 48 12.22 -4.85 -4.59
N ILE A 49 13.54 -5.01 -4.79
CA ILE A 49 14.20 -6.32 -4.82
C ILE A 49 14.10 -7.01 -3.46
N SER A 50 14.42 -6.30 -2.37
CA SER A 50 14.39 -6.87 -1.03
C SER A 50 13.00 -7.35 -0.67
N ARG A 51 11.98 -6.51 -0.87
CA ARG A 51 10.59 -6.81 -0.51
C ARG A 51 9.98 -7.89 -1.39
N ASN A 52 10.19 -7.87 -2.70
CA ASN A 52 9.71 -8.96 -3.57
C ASN A 52 10.38 -10.30 -3.24
N ARG A 53 11.68 -10.30 -2.91
CA ARG A 53 12.37 -11.53 -2.48
C ARG A 53 11.81 -12.03 -1.15
N GLU A 54 11.57 -11.13 -0.20
CA GLU A 54 10.91 -11.47 1.05
C GLU A 54 9.54 -12.10 0.79
N LEU A 55 8.71 -11.47 -0.06
CA LEU A 55 7.35 -11.89 -0.41
C LEU A 55 7.28 -13.31 -1.01
N ARG A 56 8.31 -13.73 -1.74
CA ARG A 56 8.43 -15.06 -2.35
C ARG A 56 8.82 -16.20 -1.40
N ASN A 57 9.13 -15.88 -0.14
CA ASN A 57 9.47 -16.89 0.86
C ASN A 57 8.35 -17.01 1.90
N GLU A 58 8.29 -18.16 2.56
CA GLU A 58 7.39 -18.31 3.70
C GLU A 58 7.87 -17.44 4.87
N ARG A 59 6.93 -16.76 5.53
CA ARG A 59 7.23 -15.86 6.65
C ARG A 59 6.37 -16.16 7.85
N LYS A 60 6.88 -15.82 9.03
CA LYS A 60 6.14 -15.93 10.28
C LYS A 60 6.32 -14.66 11.11
N SER A 61 5.22 -14.02 11.46
CA SER A 61 5.23 -12.86 12.36
C SER A 61 4.05 -12.94 13.33
N LEU A 62 4.28 -12.61 14.61
CA LEU A 62 3.26 -12.62 15.67
C LEU A 62 2.43 -13.91 15.75
N GLY A 63 3.05 -15.06 15.43
CA GLY A 63 2.37 -16.36 15.43
C GLY A 63 1.53 -16.65 14.18
N VAL A 64 1.39 -15.69 13.26
CA VAL A 64 0.74 -15.85 11.95
C VAL A 64 1.76 -16.31 10.92
N GLN A 65 1.37 -17.28 10.10
CA GLN A 65 2.16 -17.79 8.99
C GLN A 65 1.64 -17.19 7.69
N TYR A 66 2.53 -16.54 6.94
CA TYR A 66 2.21 -15.91 5.66
C TYR A 66 2.72 -16.79 4.54
N LEU A 67 1.82 -17.11 3.61
CA LEU A 67 2.15 -17.88 2.43
C LEU A 67 3.03 -17.05 1.48
N PRO A 68 3.92 -17.69 0.71
CA PRO A 68 4.61 -17.03 -0.38
C PRO A 68 3.64 -16.43 -1.39
N VAL A 69 3.95 -15.21 -1.85
CA VAL A 69 3.25 -14.60 -2.99
C VAL A 69 3.63 -15.36 -4.27
N PRO A 70 2.67 -15.73 -5.13
CA PRO A 70 2.95 -16.40 -6.40
C PRO A 70 3.91 -15.60 -7.30
N ASP A 71 4.81 -16.29 -7.99
CA ASP A 71 5.89 -15.66 -8.78
C ASP A 71 5.44 -14.80 -9.97
N HIS A 72 4.18 -14.93 -10.39
CA HIS A 72 3.59 -14.08 -11.44
C HIS A 72 3.14 -12.72 -10.92
N TYR A 73 3.01 -12.55 -9.60
CA TYR A 73 2.78 -11.24 -9.00
C TYR A 73 4.11 -10.56 -8.65
N PHE A 74 4.16 -9.25 -8.87
CA PHE A 74 5.28 -8.40 -8.50
C PHE A 74 4.80 -7.19 -7.71
N LEU A 75 5.35 -6.97 -6.51
CA LEU A 75 5.04 -5.80 -5.69
C LEU A 75 5.61 -4.53 -6.31
N ILE A 76 4.76 -3.51 -6.43
CA ILE A 76 5.10 -2.18 -6.92
C ILE A 76 5.13 -1.11 -5.83
N GLY A 77 4.50 -1.36 -4.67
CA GLY A 77 4.55 -0.50 -3.50
C GLY A 77 3.57 -0.91 -2.40
N GLU A 78 3.55 -0.16 -1.31
CA GLU A 78 2.65 -0.35 -0.16
C GLU A 78 2.38 0.99 0.53
N ASP A 79 1.24 1.13 1.20
CA ASP A 79 0.78 2.41 1.76
C ASP A 79 1.15 2.63 3.24
N GLY A 80 1.91 1.71 3.85
CA GLY A 80 2.22 1.72 5.28
C GLY A 80 1.04 1.42 6.21
N GLY A 81 -0.19 1.36 5.68
CA GLY A 81 -1.42 0.97 6.36
C GLY A 81 -1.71 -0.54 6.27
N GLY A 82 -0.84 -1.29 5.60
CA GLY A 82 -0.97 -2.73 5.38
C GLY A 82 -1.52 -3.10 4.02
N TRP A 83 -1.83 -2.12 3.16
CA TRP A 83 -2.20 -2.37 1.78
C TRP A 83 -0.97 -2.44 0.90
N GLN A 84 -0.93 -3.48 0.06
CA GLN A 84 0.18 -3.77 -0.83
C GLN A 84 -0.34 -3.84 -2.25
N PHE A 85 0.38 -3.20 -3.16
CA PHE A 85 0.01 -3.09 -4.57
C PHE A 85 0.94 -3.99 -5.39
N LEU A 86 0.33 -4.89 -6.14
CA LEU A 86 0.98 -5.89 -6.97
C LEU A 86 0.60 -5.64 -8.43
N ILE A 87 1.41 -6.14 -9.36
CA ILE A 87 1.04 -6.30 -10.77
C ILE A 87 1.13 -7.77 -11.16
N ASP A 88 0.27 -8.21 -12.07
CA ASP A 88 0.45 -9.49 -12.74
C ASP A 88 1.39 -9.33 -13.94
N LEU A 89 2.48 -10.09 -13.95
CA LEU A 89 3.50 -10.09 -14.99
C LEU A 89 3.03 -10.74 -16.30
N HIS A 90 1.91 -11.46 -16.31
CA HIS A 90 1.39 -12.16 -17.48
C HIS A 90 0.23 -11.43 -18.18
N GLU A 91 -0.33 -10.38 -17.58
CA GLU A 91 -1.49 -9.67 -18.13
C GLU A 91 -1.10 -8.44 -18.96
N HIS A 92 -1.80 -8.25 -20.08
CA HIS A 92 -1.69 -7.08 -20.94
C HIS A 92 -3.09 -6.55 -21.32
N PRO A 93 -3.46 -5.31 -20.97
CA PRO A 93 -2.67 -4.32 -20.22
C PRO A 93 -2.34 -4.79 -18.79
N THR A 94 -1.27 -4.26 -18.18
CA THR A 94 -0.87 -4.68 -16.83
C THR A 94 -1.87 -4.17 -15.80
N ILE A 95 -2.48 -5.11 -15.07
CA ILE A 95 -3.51 -4.84 -14.06
C ILE A 95 -2.86 -4.75 -12.68
N VAL A 96 -3.35 -3.79 -11.87
CA VAL A 96 -2.95 -3.66 -10.46
C VAL A 96 -3.83 -4.56 -9.60
N TYR A 97 -3.21 -5.30 -8.71
CA TYR A 97 -3.84 -6.13 -7.70
C TYR A 97 -3.52 -5.59 -6.30
N ILE A 98 -4.43 -5.81 -5.37
CA ILE A 98 -4.33 -5.36 -4.00
C ILE A 98 -4.26 -6.58 -3.08
N MET A 99 -3.36 -6.50 -2.11
CA MET A 99 -3.20 -7.48 -1.03
C MET A 99 -3.21 -6.76 0.31
N GLU A 100 -4.09 -7.18 1.22
CA GLU A 100 -4.18 -6.62 2.57
C GLU A 100 -3.38 -7.50 3.54
N PHE A 101 -2.47 -6.92 4.33
CA PHE A 101 -1.67 -7.58 5.36
C PHE A 101 -1.09 -8.94 4.93
N GLU A 102 -0.51 -9.00 3.72
CA GLU A 102 0.10 -10.21 3.15
C GLU A 102 -0.86 -11.43 3.05
N ARG A 103 -2.18 -11.19 2.98
CA ARG A 103 -3.18 -12.23 2.79
C ARG A 103 -3.26 -12.69 1.33
N VAL A 104 -2.35 -13.59 0.95
CA VAL A 104 -2.25 -14.13 -0.42
C VAL A 104 -3.57 -14.69 -0.96
N GLY A 105 -4.38 -15.33 -0.11
CA GLY A 105 -5.68 -15.88 -0.52
C GLY A 105 -6.77 -14.83 -0.80
N GLN A 106 -6.48 -13.54 -0.58
CA GLN A 106 -7.37 -12.41 -0.80
C GLN A 106 -6.81 -11.41 -1.83
N ILE A 107 -5.77 -11.81 -2.59
CA ILE A 107 -5.29 -11.00 -3.71
C ILE A 107 -6.43 -10.85 -4.71
N GLY A 108 -6.79 -9.61 -5.02
CA GLY A 108 -7.83 -9.27 -5.98
C GLY A 108 -7.47 -8.03 -6.78
N PRO A 109 -8.07 -7.81 -7.95
CA PRO A 109 -7.76 -6.64 -8.77
C PRO A 109 -8.17 -5.35 -8.04
N ALA A 110 -7.35 -4.31 -8.16
CA ALA A 110 -7.79 -2.96 -7.89
C ALA A 110 -8.95 -2.64 -8.83
N ALA A 111 -10.07 -2.18 -8.28
CA ALA A 111 -11.30 -2.00 -9.02
C ALA A 111 -11.77 -0.55 -8.96
N THR A 112 -12.30 -0.06 -10.08
CA THR A 112 -13.06 1.18 -10.16
C THR A 112 -14.40 1.06 -9.41
N ASP A 113 -15.11 2.18 -9.25
CA ASP A 113 -16.45 2.23 -8.63
C ASP A 113 -17.48 1.31 -9.34
N ASP A 114 -17.31 1.06 -10.64
CA ASP A 114 -18.14 0.12 -11.41
C ASP A 114 -17.63 -1.33 -11.39
N GLY A 115 -16.62 -1.63 -10.56
CA GLY A 115 -16.10 -2.97 -10.32
C GLY A 115 -15.16 -3.51 -11.40
N LYS A 116 -14.64 -2.65 -12.28
CA LYS A 116 -13.73 -3.09 -13.35
C LYS A 116 -12.27 -3.07 -12.87
N PRO A 117 -11.47 -4.09 -13.24
CA PRO A 117 -10.04 -4.09 -12.96
C PRO A 117 -9.35 -2.85 -13.55
N GLN A 118 -8.44 -2.25 -12.79
CA GLN A 118 -7.68 -1.08 -13.21
C GLN A 118 -6.35 -1.48 -13.82
N SER A 119 -6.05 -0.94 -15.00
CA SER A 119 -4.68 -0.97 -15.51
C SER A 119 -3.77 -0.12 -14.63
N ILE A 120 -2.46 -0.38 -14.66
CA ILE A 120 -1.49 0.41 -13.90
C ILE A 120 -1.55 1.90 -14.23
N ASN A 121 -1.84 2.25 -15.49
CA ASN A 121 -1.99 3.64 -15.91
C ASN A 121 -3.27 4.28 -15.34
N ASP A 122 -4.40 3.55 -15.34
CA ASP A 122 -5.66 4.06 -14.81
C ASP A 122 -5.61 4.21 -13.28
N TRP A 123 -5.01 3.21 -12.62
CA TRP A 123 -4.78 3.23 -11.18
C TRP A 123 -3.89 4.40 -10.78
N LEU A 124 -2.75 4.59 -11.47
CA LEU A 124 -1.86 5.72 -11.22
C LEU A 124 -2.54 7.05 -11.51
N HIS A 125 -3.31 7.16 -12.61
CA HIS A 125 -4.04 8.39 -12.91
C HIS A 125 -5.01 8.76 -11.80
N SER A 126 -5.75 7.78 -11.28
CA SER A 126 -6.68 7.96 -10.17
C SER A 126 -5.94 8.43 -8.91
N HIS A 127 -4.83 7.78 -8.57
CA HIS A 127 -4.00 8.16 -7.43
C HIS A 127 -3.43 9.59 -7.55
N LEU A 128 -2.93 9.97 -8.72
CA LEU A 128 -2.43 11.33 -8.94
C LEU A 128 -3.56 12.38 -8.89
N LEU A 129 -4.77 12.02 -9.33
CA LEU A 129 -5.93 12.88 -9.24
C LEU A 129 -6.37 13.09 -7.79
N GLU A 130 -6.35 12.04 -6.97
CA GLU A 130 -6.60 12.13 -5.52
C GLU A 130 -5.60 13.07 -4.83
N LEU A 131 -4.30 12.86 -5.05
CA LEU A 131 -3.26 13.75 -4.51
C LEU A 131 -3.51 15.21 -4.90
N LYS A 132 -3.84 15.45 -6.17
CA LYS A 132 -4.15 16.80 -6.66
C LYS A 132 -5.40 17.39 -6.00
N ASN A 133 -6.46 16.59 -5.82
CA ASN A 133 -7.70 17.01 -5.18
C ASN A 133 -7.49 17.34 -3.69
N ASP A 134 -6.53 16.66 -3.05
CA ASP A 134 -6.09 16.94 -1.68
C ASP A 134 -5.15 18.16 -1.59
N GLY A 135 -4.89 18.83 -2.71
CA GLY A 135 -4.02 20.02 -2.78
C GLY A 135 -2.53 19.70 -2.72
N VAL A 136 -2.14 18.45 -2.97
CA VAL A 136 -0.74 18.03 -3.01
C VAL A 136 -0.12 18.39 -4.37
N ASP A 137 1.00 19.11 -4.35
CA ASP A 137 1.80 19.37 -5.54
C ASP A 137 2.77 18.20 -5.81
N ILE A 138 2.42 17.34 -6.76
CA ILE A 138 3.22 16.18 -7.19
C ILE A 138 4.58 16.56 -7.81
N ASN A 139 4.76 17.80 -8.23
CA ASN A 139 6.03 18.31 -8.78
C ASN A 139 6.95 18.91 -7.71
N SER A 140 6.46 19.05 -6.48
CA SER A 140 7.28 19.48 -5.35
C SER A 140 8.35 18.44 -5.04
N GLU A 141 9.57 18.87 -4.70
CA GLU A 141 10.61 17.99 -4.17
C GLU A 141 10.40 17.69 -2.68
N THR A 142 9.62 18.52 -1.98
CA THR A 142 9.31 18.34 -0.57
C THR A 142 7.92 17.75 -0.41
N ALA A 143 7.81 16.71 0.40
CA ALA A 143 6.53 16.10 0.75
C ALA A 143 5.61 17.14 1.41
N PRO A 144 4.29 17.09 1.17
CA PRO A 144 3.35 17.98 1.83
C PRO A 144 3.46 17.81 3.34
N ALA A 145 3.39 18.93 4.07
CA ALA A 145 3.33 18.87 5.53
C ALA A 145 2.05 18.13 5.94
N TYR A 146 2.19 17.04 6.69
CA TYR A 146 1.05 16.33 7.25
C TYR A 146 0.40 17.21 8.32
N ASN A 147 -0.60 17.99 7.91
CA ASN A 147 -1.39 18.80 8.81
C ASN A 147 -2.55 17.95 9.31
N MET A 148 -2.32 17.19 10.39
CA MET A 148 -3.39 16.47 11.05
C MET A 148 -4.43 17.49 11.54
N SER A 149 -5.60 17.49 10.92
CA SER A 149 -6.68 18.41 11.29
C SER A 149 -7.03 18.23 12.75
N TRP A 150 -7.10 19.34 13.50
CA TRP A 150 -7.57 19.34 14.90
C TRP A 150 -8.93 18.66 15.06
N GLY A 151 -9.77 18.69 14.03
CA GLY A 151 -11.04 17.96 14.02
C GLY A 151 -10.87 16.44 14.12
N CYS A 152 -9.88 15.86 13.45
CA CYS A 152 -9.57 14.43 13.55
C CYS A 152 -9.03 14.08 14.95
N ILE A 153 -8.16 14.92 15.52
CA ILE A 153 -7.63 14.73 16.88
C ILE A 153 -8.76 14.72 17.91
N LEU A 154 -9.63 15.73 17.85
CA LEU A 154 -10.76 15.88 18.77
C LEU A 154 -11.79 14.76 18.59
N GLY A 155 -12.04 14.34 17.35
CA GLY A 155 -12.92 13.21 17.04
C GLY A 155 -12.41 11.90 17.65
N THR A 156 -11.14 11.56 17.44
CA THR A 156 -10.51 10.35 18.01
C THR A 156 -10.49 10.38 19.53
N LEU A 157 -10.13 11.52 20.14
CA LEU A 157 -10.18 11.68 21.60
C LEU A 157 -11.60 11.52 22.15
N GLY A 158 -12.59 12.12 21.49
CA GLY A 158 -14.00 11.97 21.86
C GLY A 158 -14.45 10.51 21.83
N PHE A 159 -14.10 9.78 20.77
CA PHE A 159 -14.40 8.35 20.65
C PHE A 159 -13.75 7.52 21.78
N CYS A 160 -12.48 7.76 22.08
CA CYS A 160 -11.77 7.10 23.19
C CYS A 160 -12.44 7.35 24.55
N ILE A 161 -12.87 8.59 24.81
CA ILE A 161 -13.57 8.95 26.04
C ILE A 161 -14.91 8.21 26.14
N VAL A 162 -15.68 8.17 25.05
CA VAL A 162 -16.97 7.46 25.02
C VAL A 162 -16.76 5.97 25.29
N MET A 163 -15.79 5.32 24.63
CA MET A 163 -15.46 3.91 24.92
C MET A 163 -15.09 3.69 26.38
N ALA A 164 -14.23 4.54 26.95
CA ALA A 164 -13.80 4.41 28.34
C ALA A 164 -14.99 4.53 29.30
N ILE A 165 -15.92 5.46 29.05
CA ILE A 165 -17.16 5.60 29.82
C ILE A 165 -18.03 4.36 29.68
N THR A 166 -18.22 3.83 28.47
CA THR A 166 -19.02 2.62 28.24
C THR A 166 -18.44 1.42 28.98
N ILE A 167 -17.11 1.23 28.93
CA ILE A 167 -16.43 0.16 29.67
C ILE A 167 -16.62 0.33 31.18
N ALA A 168 -16.44 1.54 31.71
CA ALA A 168 -16.63 1.82 33.13
C ALA A 168 -18.08 1.55 33.59
N LEU A 169 -19.08 1.95 32.79
CA LEU A 169 -20.50 1.68 33.07
C LEU A 169 -20.82 0.18 33.03
N MET A 170 -20.25 -0.56 32.07
CA MET A 170 -20.40 -2.02 32.03
C MET A 170 -19.81 -2.66 33.28
N ILE A 171 -18.59 -2.28 33.69
CA ILE A 171 -17.96 -2.82 34.90
C ILE A 171 -18.79 -2.52 36.15
N ALA A 172 -19.26 -1.28 36.31
CA ALA A 172 -20.11 -0.88 37.44
C ALA A 172 -21.45 -1.64 37.45
N GLY A 173 -22.07 -1.83 36.29
CA GLY A 173 -23.30 -2.63 36.14
C GLY A 173 -23.09 -4.10 36.50
N PHE A 174 -21.96 -4.69 36.09
CA PHE A 174 -21.60 -6.06 36.46
C PHE A 174 -21.36 -6.21 37.97
N GLN A 175 -20.67 -5.26 38.62
CA GLN A 175 -20.47 -5.27 40.06
C GLN A 175 -21.79 -5.19 40.82
N TRP A 176 -22.71 -4.32 40.38
CA TRP A 176 -24.04 -4.18 40.98
C TRP A 176 -24.88 -5.46 40.84
N LEU A 177 -24.85 -6.12 39.67
CA LEU A 177 -25.56 -7.39 39.45
C LEU A 177 -24.92 -8.58 40.18
N ALA A 178 -23.61 -8.55 40.40
CA ALA A 178 -22.88 -9.60 41.12
C ALA A 178 -23.04 -9.51 42.65
N GLY A 179 -23.71 -8.47 43.17
CA GLY A 179 -24.01 -8.33 44.59
C GLY A 179 -22.81 -7.94 45.46
N TYR A 180 -21.80 -7.30 44.87
CA TYR A 180 -20.70 -6.65 45.58
C TYR A 180 -21.03 -5.21 45.97
#